data_AF-A0A137NQD3-F1
#
_entry.id   AF-A0A137NQD3-F1
#
_cell.length_a   1.000
_cell.length_b   1.000
_cell.length_c   1.000
_cell.angle_alpha   90.00
_cell.angle_beta   90.00
_cell.angle_gamma   90.00
#
_symmetry.space_group_name_H-M   'P 1'
#
loop_
_entity.id
_entity.type
_entity.pdbx_description
1 polymer ?
#
loop_
_entity_poly.entity_id
_entity_poly.type
_entity_poly.pdbx_seq_one_letter_code
_entity_poly.pdbx_strand_id
1 'polypeptide(L)'
;MNNSEFNKVNWINIIIFKIFQDYLNLGELKDLSILSKLTRSKLKSTVFKSIQLMTERKLLDGIFVKSFNSKSYDELNNIVNSDEDEIRNNLDIQNSLSAINSEIKDIKHFANSFYIYDIKRSGQYLSQVITNFTNLSVLKIHCSTIQFSVFQKLGEYFPTLKNFELYKVVLSKYSIDSYDSNEIIFPLSLVSLSIWHVDVTNIGILSEPYKVVFNDSSNDARSGYSLPNIYLPFLKKLQFLRCAVEDNGLEEFLQTNPNLE
;
A
#
# COMPACT_ATOMS: atom_id res chain seq x y z
N MET A 1 -27.28 15.10 3.44
CA MET A 1 -26.98 13.92 2.61
C MET A 1 -27.94 12.80 2.99
N ASN A 2 -28.49 12.06 2.03
CA ASN A 2 -29.47 11.01 2.32
C ASN A 2 -28.78 9.68 2.64
N ASN A 3 -29.13 9.06 3.77
CA ASN A 3 -28.53 7.81 4.28
C ASN A 3 -29.01 6.53 3.54
N SER A 4 -29.62 6.67 2.36
CA SER A 4 -30.34 5.60 1.67
C SER A 4 -29.44 4.53 1.02
N GLU A 5 -28.21 4.87 0.66
CA GLU A 5 -27.35 3.94 -0.11
C GLU A 5 -26.62 2.90 0.76
N PHE A 6 -26.35 3.20 2.04
CA PHE A 6 -25.67 2.30 2.98
C PHE A 6 -26.41 0.98 3.27
N ASN A 7 -27.67 0.84 2.85
CA ASN A 7 -28.45 -0.39 3.03
C ASN A 7 -28.25 -1.46 1.95
N LYS A 8 -27.54 -1.19 0.85
CA LYS A 8 -27.35 -2.17 -0.25
C LYS A 8 -26.41 -3.33 0.09
N VAL A 9 -25.49 -3.17 1.03
CA VAL A 9 -24.51 -4.23 1.34
C VAL A 9 -25.13 -5.30 2.24
N ASN A 10 -25.20 -6.54 1.75
CA ASN A 10 -25.84 -7.64 2.48
C ASN A 10 -25.00 -8.10 3.68
N TRP A 11 -25.42 -7.68 4.88
CA TRP A 11 -24.80 -8.00 6.17
C TRP A 11 -25.18 -9.37 6.75
N ILE A 12 -25.68 -10.27 5.90
CA ILE A 12 -25.67 -11.74 6.09
C ILE A 12 -24.61 -12.34 5.16
N ASN A 13 -24.56 -11.96 3.87
CA ASN A 13 -23.57 -12.48 2.92
C ASN A 13 -22.12 -12.29 3.39
N ILE A 14 -21.77 -11.18 4.06
CA ILE A 14 -20.40 -10.97 4.60
C ILE A 14 -20.08 -11.84 5.83
N ILE A 15 -21.09 -12.34 6.55
CA ILE A 15 -20.91 -13.34 7.62
C ILE A 15 -20.95 -14.77 7.04
N ILE A 16 -21.44 -14.94 5.81
CA ILE A 16 -21.42 -16.20 5.04
C ILE A 16 -20.17 -16.31 4.14
N PHE A 17 -19.51 -15.19 3.80
CA PHE A 17 -18.26 -15.18 3.04
C PHE A 17 -17.24 -16.07 3.75
N LYS A 18 -16.83 -17.16 3.09
CA LYS A 18 -16.04 -18.23 3.72
C LYS A 18 -14.75 -17.71 4.35
N ILE A 19 -14.05 -16.82 3.63
CA ILE A 19 -12.88 -16.06 4.11
C ILE A 19 -13.14 -15.40 5.48
N PHE A 20 -14.33 -14.85 5.73
CA PHE A 20 -14.68 -14.21 7.00
C PHE A 20 -15.04 -15.21 8.11
N GLN A 21 -15.59 -16.38 7.74
CA GLN A 21 -15.84 -17.49 8.66
C GLN A 21 -14.55 -18.19 9.09
N ASP A 22 -13.58 -18.31 8.18
CA ASP A 22 -12.26 -18.91 8.45
C ASP A 22 -11.44 -18.12 9.51
N TYR A 23 -11.87 -16.91 9.89
CA TYR A 23 -11.30 -16.08 10.97
C TYR A 23 -12.16 -15.98 12.24
N LEU A 24 -13.22 -16.79 12.39
CA LEU A 24 -14.17 -16.74 13.51
C LEU A 24 -14.59 -18.16 13.93
N ASN A 25 -14.43 -18.50 15.20
CA ASN A 25 -14.89 -19.79 15.71
C ASN A 25 -16.44 -19.85 15.80
N LEU A 26 -17.00 -21.05 15.96
CA LEU A 26 -18.45 -21.27 15.96
C LEU A 26 -19.20 -20.46 17.05
N GLY A 27 -18.54 -20.19 18.19
CA GLY A 27 -19.05 -19.31 19.24
C GLY A 27 -19.06 -17.84 18.81
N GLU A 28 -17.95 -17.34 18.28
CA GLU A 28 -17.86 -15.96 17.75
C GLU A 28 -18.89 -15.72 16.63
N LEU A 29 -19.08 -16.69 15.73
CA LEU A 29 -20.11 -16.63 14.67
C LEU A 29 -21.53 -16.59 15.26
N LYS A 30 -21.81 -17.38 16.30
CA LYS A 30 -23.10 -17.38 17.01
C LYS A 30 -23.35 -16.02 17.67
N ASP A 31 -22.37 -15.47 18.39
CA ASP A 31 -22.50 -14.19 19.07
C ASP A 31 -22.64 -13.03 18.06
N LEU A 32 -21.88 -13.04 16.96
CA LEU A 32 -22.05 -12.10 15.83
C LEU A 32 -23.42 -12.20 15.16
N SER A 33 -24.04 -13.39 15.13
CA SER A 33 -25.41 -13.56 14.62
C SER A 33 -26.46 -12.90 15.53
N ILE A 34 -26.24 -12.95 16.85
CA ILE A 34 -27.08 -12.36 17.90
C ILE A 34 -26.93 -10.83 17.94
N LEU A 35 -25.75 -10.29 17.59
CA LEU A 35 -25.55 -8.83 17.52
C LEU A 35 -26.56 -8.17 16.57
N SER A 36 -27.16 -7.07 17.02
CA SER A 36 -28.12 -6.29 16.23
C SER A 36 -27.52 -5.79 14.91
N LYS A 37 -28.36 -5.56 13.89
CA LYS A 37 -27.93 -4.95 12.62
C LYS A 37 -27.21 -3.61 12.85
N LEU A 38 -27.63 -2.83 13.85
CA LEU A 38 -27.00 -1.56 14.23
C LEU A 38 -25.59 -1.77 14.82
N THR A 39 -25.43 -2.76 15.72
CA THR A 39 -24.13 -3.09 16.32
C THR A 39 -23.14 -3.58 15.25
N ARG A 40 -23.58 -4.51 14.39
CA ARG A 40 -22.79 -4.98 13.23
C ARG A 40 -22.44 -3.85 12.26
N SER A 41 -23.34 -2.89 12.05
CA SER A 41 -23.05 -1.70 11.23
C SER A 41 -21.91 -0.86 11.83
N LYS A 42 -21.94 -0.59 13.14
CA LYS A 42 -20.89 0.17 13.85
C LYS A 42 -19.54 -0.55 13.90
N LEU A 43 -19.53 -1.89 13.96
CA LEU A 43 -18.29 -2.66 13.99
C LEU A 43 -17.49 -2.58 12.67
N LYS A 44 -18.13 -2.32 11.53
CA LYS A 44 -17.45 -2.26 10.20
C LYS A 44 -16.31 -1.25 10.15
N SER A 45 -16.57 -0.02 10.57
CA SER A 45 -15.55 1.05 10.62
C SER A 45 -14.47 0.83 11.68
N THR A 46 -14.63 -0.17 12.55
CA THR A 46 -13.61 -0.58 13.52
C THR A 46 -12.78 -1.75 13.00
N VAL A 47 -13.44 -2.77 12.43
CA VAL A 47 -12.80 -3.98 11.89
C VAL A 47 -12.03 -3.69 10.60
N PHE A 48 -12.66 -3.01 9.63
CA PHE A 48 -12.04 -2.65 8.34
C PHE A 48 -11.30 -1.31 8.39
N LYS A 49 -11.01 -0.79 9.58
CA LYS A 49 -10.25 0.46 9.79
C LYS A 49 -8.85 0.40 9.16
N SER A 50 -8.23 -0.79 9.23
CA SER A 50 -6.92 -1.12 8.69
C SER A 50 -7.07 -2.20 7.64
N ILE A 51 -6.41 -2.05 6.49
CA ILE A 51 -6.21 -3.14 5.54
C ILE A 51 -4.70 -3.34 5.36
N GLN A 52 -4.25 -4.58 5.53
CA GLN A 52 -2.85 -4.96 5.45
C GLN A 52 -2.67 -6.10 4.47
N LEU A 53 -1.81 -5.85 3.49
CA LEU A 53 -1.32 -6.80 2.50
C LEU A 53 0.07 -7.27 2.94
N MET A 54 0.22 -8.58 3.19
CA MET A 54 1.47 -9.21 3.60
C MET A 54 1.58 -10.60 2.97
N THR A 55 2.79 -10.98 2.55
CA THR A 55 3.06 -12.18 1.74
C THR A 55 3.17 -13.49 2.52
N GLU A 56 3.24 -13.41 3.84
CA GLU A 56 3.20 -14.55 4.75
C GLU A 56 2.42 -14.16 6.02
N ARG A 57 1.77 -15.12 6.68
CA ARG A 57 1.09 -14.91 7.97
C ARG A 57 2.09 -14.77 9.13
N LYS A 58 2.82 -13.66 9.14
CA LYS A 58 3.80 -13.35 10.20
C LYS A 58 3.07 -13.03 11.52
N LEU A 59 3.33 -13.84 12.55
CA LEU A 59 2.95 -13.57 13.93
C LEU A 59 3.69 -12.31 14.42
N LEU A 60 2.99 -11.18 14.43
CA LEU A 60 3.49 -9.94 15.02
C LEU A 60 3.22 -9.98 16.52
N ASP A 61 4.29 -9.91 17.31
CA ASP A 61 4.27 -9.90 18.79
C ASP A 61 3.45 -11.05 19.43
N GLY A 62 3.44 -12.22 18.76
CA GLY A 62 2.67 -13.40 19.19
C GLY A 62 1.17 -13.33 18.90
N ILE A 63 0.69 -12.26 18.27
CA ILE A 63 -0.72 -12.06 17.90
C ILE A 63 -0.91 -12.40 16.42
N PHE A 64 -1.96 -13.17 16.11
CA PHE A 64 -2.45 -13.30 14.74
C PHE A 64 -3.10 -11.99 14.30
N VAL A 65 -2.29 -11.10 13.70
CA VAL A 65 -2.80 -9.93 12.99
C VAL A 65 -3.63 -10.42 11.81
N LYS A 66 -4.92 -10.05 11.78
CA LYS A 66 -5.87 -10.47 10.74
C LYS A 66 -5.57 -9.73 9.44
N SER A 67 -4.60 -10.22 8.68
CA SER A 67 -4.24 -9.73 7.35
C SER A 67 -5.32 -10.03 6.32
N PHE A 68 -5.37 -9.23 5.26
CA PHE A 68 -6.25 -9.47 4.12
C PHE A 68 -5.59 -10.48 3.17
N ASN A 69 -5.68 -11.76 3.51
CA ASN A 69 -5.09 -12.87 2.76
C ASN A 69 -5.95 -13.23 1.53
N SER A 70 -5.97 -12.36 0.52
CA SER A 70 -6.62 -12.66 -0.77
C SER A 70 -5.85 -13.73 -1.54
N LYS A 71 -6.55 -14.73 -2.08
CA LYS A 71 -5.93 -15.77 -2.92
C LYS A 71 -5.22 -15.14 -4.14
N SER A 72 -5.78 -14.06 -4.70
CA SER A 72 -5.15 -13.36 -5.82
C SER A 72 -4.04 -12.40 -5.43
N TYR A 73 -3.92 -12.04 -4.15
CA TYR A 73 -2.69 -11.44 -3.64
C TYR A 73 -1.59 -12.48 -3.45
N ASP A 74 -1.92 -13.66 -2.92
CA ASP A 74 -0.97 -14.77 -2.79
C ASP A 74 -0.44 -15.21 -4.18
N GLU A 75 -1.31 -15.26 -5.20
CA GLU A 75 -0.93 -15.45 -6.61
C GLU A 75 0.05 -14.39 -7.10
N LEU A 76 -0.24 -13.08 -6.90
CA LEU A 76 0.67 -11.99 -7.30
C LEU A 76 2.02 -12.03 -6.58
N ASN A 77 2.06 -12.46 -5.32
CA ASN A 77 3.32 -12.64 -4.58
C ASN A 77 4.13 -13.82 -5.13
N ASN A 78 3.48 -14.96 -5.35
CA ASN A 78 4.15 -16.18 -5.77
C ASN A 78 4.81 -16.06 -7.15
N ILE A 79 4.42 -15.06 -7.98
CA ILE A 79 5.17 -14.69 -9.19
C ILE A 79 6.67 -14.61 -8.94
N VAL A 80 7.10 -14.00 -7.82
CA VAL A 80 8.53 -13.73 -7.56
C VAL A 80 9.30 -14.98 -7.10
N ASN A 81 8.66 -16.16 -7.03
CA ASN A 81 9.20 -17.37 -6.41
C ASN A 81 9.14 -18.64 -7.30
N SER A 82 8.48 -18.62 -8.47
CA SER A 82 8.42 -19.78 -9.39
C SER A 82 9.07 -19.48 -10.76
N ASP A 83 9.27 -20.52 -11.56
CA ASP A 83 9.95 -20.43 -12.86
C ASP A 83 9.17 -19.61 -13.91
N GLU A 84 9.90 -18.83 -14.71
CA GLU A 84 9.33 -17.86 -15.67
C GLU A 84 8.38 -18.51 -16.69
N ASP A 85 8.71 -19.71 -17.19
CA ASP A 85 7.91 -20.44 -18.18
C ASP A 85 6.59 -21.01 -17.63
N GLU A 86 6.50 -21.39 -16.34
CA GLU A 86 5.25 -21.90 -15.77
C GLU A 86 4.23 -20.78 -15.58
N ILE A 87 4.70 -19.62 -15.10
CA ILE A 87 3.84 -18.48 -14.76
C ILE A 87 3.37 -17.73 -16.03
N ARG A 88 4.26 -17.54 -17.01
CA ARG A 88 3.97 -16.77 -18.25
C ARG A 88 2.81 -17.36 -19.07
N ASN A 89 2.50 -18.64 -18.87
CA ASN A 89 1.38 -19.33 -19.52
C ASN A 89 0.05 -19.29 -18.75
N ASN A 90 0.06 -18.94 -17.45
CA ASN A 90 -1.09 -19.16 -16.56
C ASN A 90 -1.58 -17.94 -15.77
N LEU A 91 -0.74 -16.93 -15.52
CA LEU A 91 -1.02 -15.92 -14.47
C LEU A 91 -1.34 -14.54 -15.05
N ASP A 92 -2.63 -14.27 -15.23
CA ASP A 92 -3.13 -12.96 -15.66
C ASP A 92 -3.13 -11.94 -14.51
N ILE A 93 -2.12 -11.07 -14.51
CA ILE A 93 -1.95 -9.97 -13.55
C ILE A 93 -3.19 -9.05 -13.50
N GLN A 94 -3.86 -8.79 -14.64
CA GLN A 94 -5.05 -7.93 -14.65
C GLN A 94 -6.25 -8.61 -13.98
N ASN A 95 -6.42 -9.93 -14.18
CA ASN A 95 -7.44 -10.68 -13.45
C ASN A 95 -7.16 -10.65 -11.94
N SER A 96 -5.92 -10.88 -11.49
CA SER A 96 -5.58 -10.82 -10.06
C SER A 96 -5.77 -9.43 -9.44
N LEU A 97 -5.40 -8.35 -10.16
CA LEU A 97 -5.69 -6.98 -9.73
C LEU A 97 -7.20 -6.68 -9.68
N SER A 98 -7.98 -7.22 -10.63
CA SER A 98 -9.43 -7.05 -10.66
C SER A 98 -10.11 -7.77 -9.50
N ALA A 99 -9.62 -8.97 -9.14
CA ALA A 99 -10.09 -9.75 -8.01
C ALA A 99 -9.83 -9.01 -6.69
N ILE A 100 -8.59 -8.56 -6.44
CA ILE A 100 -8.25 -7.76 -5.26
C ILE A 100 -9.11 -6.49 -5.17
N ASN A 101 -9.24 -5.74 -6.27
CA ASN A 101 -10.10 -4.54 -6.30
C ASN A 101 -11.59 -4.85 -6.05
N SER A 102 -12.08 -6.01 -6.49
CA SER A 102 -13.45 -6.48 -6.28
C SER A 102 -13.69 -6.85 -4.82
N GLU A 103 -12.79 -7.63 -4.21
CA GLU A 103 -12.89 -8.06 -2.81
C GLU A 103 -12.81 -6.89 -1.82
N ILE A 104 -11.93 -5.91 -2.06
CA ILE A 104 -11.82 -4.72 -1.19
C ILE A 104 -12.91 -3.67 -1.43
N LYS A 105 -13.67 -3.75 -2.53
CA LYS A 105 -14.62 -2.71 -3.00
C LYS A 105 -15.60 -2.26 -1.92
N ASP A 106 -16.19 -3.21 -1.22
CA ASP A 106 -17.22 -2.97 -0.20
C ASP A 106 -16.63 -2.57 1.18
N ILE A 107 -15.31 -2.62 1.35
CA ILE A 107 -14.63 -2.33 2.63
C ILE A 107 -13.65 -1.15 2.56
N LYS A 108 -13.12 -0.79 1.38
CA LYS A 108 -12.07 0.24 1.22
C LYS A 108 -12.47 1.64 1.71
N HIS A 109 -13.77 1.93 1.80
CA HIS A 109 -14.27 3.22 2.31
C HIS A 109 -14.29 3.32 3.84
N PHE A 110 -14.19 2.19 4.56
CA PHE A 110 -13.98 2.15 6.02
C PHE A 110 -12.51 2.26 6.41
N ALA A 111 -11.59 1.91 5.51
CA ALA A 111 -10.16 1.91 5.77
C ALA A 111 -9.62 3.34 5.86
N ASN A 112 -9.04 3.68 7.01
CA ASN A 112 -8.27 4.91 7.21
C ASN A 112 -6.75 4.65 7.30
N SER A 113 -6.35 3.38 7.29
CA SER A 113 -4.95 2.95 7.24
C SER A 113 -4.77 1.83 6.22
N PHE A 114 -3.75 1.94 5.36
CA PHE A 114 -3.37 0.90 4.41
C PHE A 114 -1.89 0.54 4.57
N TYR A 115 -1.57 -0.75 4.49
CA TYR A 115 -0.22 -1.25 4.71
C TYR A 115 0.14 -2.31 3.66
N ILE A 116 1.33 -2.19 3.07
CA ILE A 116 1.96 -3.20 2.21
C ILE A 116 3.26 -3.64 2.86
N TYR A 117 3.43 -4.96 3.01
CA TYR A 117 4.66 -5.57 3.47
C TYR A 117 5.13 -6.65 2.51
N ASP A 118 6.42 -6.60 2.15
CA ASP A 118 7.19 -7.77 1.69
C ASP A 118 6.67 -8.42 0.38
N ILE A 119 5.97 -7.62 -0.47
CA ILE A 119 5.46 -8.05 -1.78
C ILE A 119 6.48 -7.91 -2.92
N LYS A 120 7.74 -7.58 -2.58
CA LYS A 120 8.84 -7.46 -3.54
C LYS A 120 8.39 -6.60 -4.73
N ARG A 121 8.50 -7.09 -5.98
CA ARG A 121 8.20 -6.29 -7.17
C ARG A 121 6.74 -6.23 -7.60
N SER A 122 5.93 -7.21 -7.21
CA SER A 122 4.50 -7.25 -7.56
C SER A 122 3.73 -6.04 -7.00
N GLY A 123 4.29 -5.35 -6.01
CA GLY A 123 3.81 -4.07 -5.49
C GLY A 123 3.73 -2.96 -6.55
N GLN A 124 4.50 -3.03 -7.64
CA GLN A 124 4.42 -2.08 -8.74
C GLN A 124 3.01 -2.06 -9.36
N TYR A 125 2.33 -3.20 -9.41
CA TYR A 125 0.96 -3.32 -9.91
C TYR A 125 -0.09 -2.88 -8.90
N LEU A 126 0.19 -3.05 -7.59
CA LEU A 126 -0.70 -2.56 -6.53
C LEU A 126 -0.87 -1.04 -6.51
N SER A 127 -0.05 -0.28 -7.24
CA SER A 127 -0.28 1.14 -7.57
C SER A 127 -1.74 1.45 -7.94
N GLN A 128 -2.39 0.58 -8.73
CA GLN A 128 -3.81 0.72 -9.13
C GLN A 128 -4.82 0.36 -8.01
N VAL A 129 -4.38 -0.42 -7.02
CA VAL A 129 -5.17 -0.86 -5.86
C VAL A 129 -5.09 0.18 -4.73
N ILE A 130 -3.92 0.74 -4.47
CA ILE A 130 -3.71 1.73 -3.40
C ILE A 130 -4.42 3.05 -3.74
N THR A 131 -4.26 3.55 -4.96
CA THR A 131 -4.89 4.81 -5.44
C THR A 131 -6.42 4.78 -5.46
N ASN A 132 -7.02 3.60 -5.26
CA ASN A 132 -8.46 3.40 -5.11
C ASN A 132 -9.00 3.82 -3.72
N PHE A 133 -8.15 4.19 -2.75
CA PHE A 133 -8.55 4.56 -1.38
C PHE A 133 -8.48 6.08 -1.11
N THR A 134 -9.63 6.75 -1.06
CA THR A 134 -9.72 8.21 -0.86
C THR A 134 -9.52 8.70 0.59
N ASN A 135 -9.63 7.79 1.56
CA ASN A 135 -9.79 8.12 2.99
C ASN A 135 -8.55 7.76 3.85
N LEU A 136 -7.41 7.46 3.22
CA LEU A 136 -6.21 7.03 3.94
C LEU A 136 -5.61 8.19 4.75
N SER A 137 -5.57 8.01 6.07
CA SER A 137 -4.82 8.84 7.01
C SER A 137 -3.46 8.25 7.40
N VAL A 138 -3.23 6.97 7.09
CA VAL A 138 -1.96 6.25 7.22
C VAL A 138 -1.73 5.41 5.98
N LEU A 139 -0.52 5.48 5.42
CA LEU A 139 -0.04 4.59 4.36
C LEU A 139 1.37 4.12 4.72
N LYS A 140 1.59 2.81 4.76
CA LYS A 140 2.92 2.21 4.99
C LYS A 140 3.27 1.23 3.89
N ILE A 141 4.50 1.27 3.39
CA ILE A 141 5.00 0.40 2.32
C ILE A 141 6.41 -0.06 2.70
N HIS A 142 6.58 -1.37 2.88
CA HIS A 142 7.82 -1.98 3.38
C HIS A 142 8.30 -3.09 2.44
N CYS A 143 9.61 -3.21 2.20
CA CYS A 143 10.23 -4.31 1.44
C CYS A 143 9.56 -4.57 0.08
N SER A 144 9.27 -3.50 -0.67
CA SER A 144 8.40 -3.53 -1.85
C SER A 144 8.86 -2.54 -2.94
N THR A 145 8.56 -2.84 -4.19
CA THR A 145 8.66 -1.90 -5.32
C THR A 145 7.31 -1.23 -5.56
N ILE A 146 7.29 0.06 -5.88
CA ILE A 146 6.09 0.81 -6.28
C ILE A 146 6.41 1.80 -7.41
N GLN A 147 5.39 2.23 -8.17
CA GLN A 147 5.59 3.23 -9.23
C GLN A 147 5.95 4.60 -8.64
N PHE A 148 7.04 5.21 -9.13
CA PHE A 148 7.48 6.55 -8.71
C PHE A 148 6.39 7.60 -8.93
N SER A 149 5.59 7.48 -9.99
CA SER A 149 4.46 8.38 -10.28
C SER A 149 3.38 8.41 -9.19
N VAL A 150 3.14 7.30 -8.47
CA VAL A 150 2.21 7.28 -7.31
C VAL A 150 2.79 8.05 -6.13
N PHE A 151 4.10 7.97 -5.93
CA PHE A 151 4.82 8.73 -4.92
C PHE A 151 4.89 10.24 -5.26
N GLN A 152 5.15 10.58 -6.52
CA GLN A 152 5.16 11.96 -7.02
C GLN A 152 3.77 12.63 -6.86
N LYS A 153 2.68 11.87 -6.99
CA LYS A 153 1.29 12.37 -6.90
C LYS A 153 0.60 12.00 -5.58
N LEU A 154 1.36 11.77 -4.50
CA LEU A 154 0.84 11.31 -3.21
C LEU A 154 -0.29 12.21 -2.66
N GLY A 155 -0.17 13.52 -2.83
CA GLY A 155 -1.17 14.50 -2.41
C GLY A 155 -2.41 14.60 -3.29
N GLU A 156 -2.32 14.20 -4.57
CA GLU A 156 -3.49 14.07 -5.45
C GLU A 156 -4.30 12.82 -5.07
N TYR A 157 -3.62 11.69 -4.86
CA TYR A 157 -4.27 10.41 -4.57
C TYR A 157 -4.75 10.30 -3.12
N PHE A 158 -4.01 10.87 -2.15
CA PHE A 158 -4.28 10.70 -0.72
C PHE A 158 -4.32 12.05 0.03
N PRO A 159 -5.22 12.99 -0.32
CA PRO A 159 -5.25 14.33 0.27
C PRO A 159 -5.52 14.36 1.78
N THR A 160 -5.99 13.25 2.37
CA THR A 160 -6.26 13.09 3.81
C THR A 160 -5.14 12.38 4.59
N LEU A 161 -4.01 12.07 3.93
CA LEU A 161 -2.90 11.29 4.48
C LEU A 161 -2.06 12.07 5.48
N LYS A 162 -2.04 11.59 6.73
CA LYS A 162 -1.34 12.22 7.86
C LYS A 162 -0.02 11.55 8.20
N ASN A 163 0.14 10.28 7.88
CA ASN A 163 1.35 9.51 8.20
C ASN A 163 1.74 8.68 6.98
N PHE A 164 2.96 8.86 6.48
CA PHE A 164 3.48 8.11 5.34
C PHE A 164 4.83 7.49 5.69
N GLU A 165 4.98 6.19 5.41
CA GLU A 165 6.17 5.41 5.75
C GLU A 165 6.61 4.54 4.57
N LEU A 166 7.86 4.74 4.13
CA LEU A 166 8.58 3.88 3.21
C LEU A 166 9.78 3.25 3.91
N TYR A 167 9.92 1.92 3.86
CA TYR A 167 11.05 1.20 4.44
C TYR A 167 11.56 0.12 3.49
N LYS A 168 12.82 0.22 3.05
CA LYS A 168 13.42 -0.69 2.04
C LYS A 168 12.53 -0.79 0.80
N VAL A 169 12.22 0.37 0.22
CA VAL A 169 11.33 0.52 -0.94
C VAL A 169 12.11 0.90 -2.17
N VAL A 170 11.77 0.32 -3.31
CA VAL A 170 12.31 0.70 -4.63
C VAL A 170 11.23 1.45 -5.40
N LEU A 171 11.48 2.70 -5.75
CA LEU A 171 10.60 3.49 -6.61
C LEU A 171 10.96 3.21 -8.08
N SER A 172 10.14 2.44 -8.78
CA SER A 172 10.33 2.10 -10.20
C SER A 172 9.76 3.18 -11.11
N LYS A 173 10.52 3.64 -12.09
CA LYS A 173 10.16 4.77 -12.98
C LYS A 173 10.52 4.44 -14.44
N TYR A 174 9.71 4.81 -15.43
CA TYR A 174 10.00 4.44 -16.83
C TYR A 174 11.07 5.37 -17.44
N SER A 175 11.89 4.83 -18.35
CA SER A 175 13.04 5.57 -18.90
C SER A 175 12.72 6.73 -19.87
N ILE A 176 11.44 6.97 -20.21
CA ILE A 176 10.96 8.19 -20.92
C ILE A 176 10.46 9.26 -19.97
N ASP A 177 10.16 8.89 -18.72
CA ASP A 177 9.54 9.79 -17.77
C ASP A 177 10.62 10.76 -17.23
N SER A 178 10.56 12.02 -17.68
CA SER A 178 11.31 13.10 -17.04
C SER A 178 10.69 13.38 -15.67
N TYR A 179 11.37 12.96 -14.61
CA TYR A 179 10.98 13.24 -13.22
C TYR A 179 11.98 14.22 -12.59
N ASP A 180 11.53 15.42 -12.23
CA ASP A 180 12.18 16.22 -11.21
C ASP A 180 11.62 15.83 -9.83
N SER A 181 12.49 15.69 -8.84
CA SER A 181 12.10 15.58 -7.43
C SER A 181 11.25 16.76 -6.96
N ASN A 182 11.49 17.97 -7.46
CA ASN A 182 10.73 19.16 -7.04
C ASN A 182 9.25 19.14 -7.48
N GLU A 183 8.86 18.21 -8.35
CA GLU A 183 7.47 17.96 -8.75
C GLU A 183 6.72 16.99 -7.80
N ILE A 184 7.32 16.53 -6.71
CA ILE A 184 6.65 15.65 -5.73
C ILE A 184 5.60 16.43 -4.93
N ILE A 185 4.33 16.18 -5.23
CA ILE A 185 3.17 16.72 -4.53
C ILE A 185 2.87 15.86 -3.31
N PHE A 186 3.30 16.30 -2.13
CA PHE A 186 2.86 15.73 -0.85
C PHE A 186 1.46 16.23 -0.44
N PRO A 187 0.68 15.45 0.32
CA PRO A 187 -0.58 15.91 0.89
C PRO A 187 -0.34 16.95 1.98
N LEU A 188 -1.03 18.09 1.89
CA LEU A 188 -0.93 19.17 2.89
C LEU A 188 -1.38 18.74 4.31
N SER A 189 -2.07 17.62 4.45
CA SER A 189 -2.48 17.08 5.76
C SER A 189 -1.43 16.18 6.43
N LEU A 190 -0.25 16.01 5.81
CA LEU A 190 0.85 15.18 6.32
C LEU A 190 1.46 15.75 7.61
N VAL A 191 1.52 14.90 8.64
CA VAL A 191 2.05 15.22 9.99
C VAL A 191 3.33 14.43 10.29
N SER A 192 3.46 13.23 9.73
CA SER A 192 4.65 12.38 9.89
C SER A 192 5.09 11.81 8.54
N LEU A 193 6.36 12.01 8.20
CA LEU A 193 7.02 11.43 7.02
C LEU A 193 8.19 10.55 7.48
N SER A 194 8.24 9.32 6.98
CA SER A 194 9.25 8.34 7.36
C SER A 194 9.78 7.64 6.10
N ILE A 195 11.06 7.81 5.78
CA ILE A 195 11.71 7.34 4.55
C ILE A 195 13.04 6.68 4.92
N TRP A 196 13.09 5.36 4.81
CA TRP A 196 14.20 4.51 5.24
C TRP A 196 14.65 3.61 4.09
N HIS A 197 15.91 3.70 3.69
CA HIS A 197 16.52 2.87 2.63
C HIS A 197 15.67 2.84 1.35
N VAL A 198 15.33 4.03 0.82
CA VAL A 198 14.54 4.15 -0.41
C VAL A 198 15.46 4.38 -1.60
N ASP A 199 15.36 3.49 -2.58
CA ASP A 199 16.05 3.55 -3.86
C ASP A 199 15.10 4.03 -4.97
N VAL A 200 15.65 4.56 -6.05
CA VAL A 200 14.96 4.83 -7.31
C VAL A 200 15.63 4.02 -8.41
N THR A 201 14.85 3.36 -9.27
CA THR A 201 15.37 2.59 -10.41
C THR A 201 14.63 2.91 -11.71
N ASN A 202 15.35 2.84 -12.83
CA ASN A 202 14.78 2.98 -14.16
C ASN A 202 14.35 1.61 -14.71
N ILE A 203 13.07 1.43 -14.99
CA ILE A 203 12.56 0.28 -15.73
C ILE A 203 12.45 0.62 -17.22
N GLY A 204 12.95 -0.27 -18.07
CA GLY A 204 12.90 -0.09 -19.53
C GLY A 204 11.47 -0.19 -20.04
N ILE A 205 11.03 0.76 -20.89
CA ILE A 205 9.64 0.87 -21.37
C ILE A 205 9.11 -0.41 -22.04
N LEU A 206 10.01 -1.17 -22.68
CA LEU A 206 9.73 -2.40 -23.40
C LEU A 206 9.88 -3.67 -22.55
N SER A 207 10.06 -3.54 -21.23
CA SER A 207 9.98 -4.70 -20.33
C SER A 207 8.53 -5.20 -20.30
N GLU A 208 8.29 -6.39 -20.89
CA GLU A 208 7.05 -7.14 -20.67
C GLU A 208 6.74 -7.20 -19.16
N PRO A 209 5.47 -7.08 -18.72
CA PRO A 209 5.15 -7.00 -17.29
C PRO A 209 5.83 -8.09 -16.45
N TYR A 210 5.81 -9.34 -16.93
CA TYR A 210 6.50 -10.47 -16.31
C TYR A 210 8.00 -10.22 -16.07
N LYS A 211 8.72 -9.67 -17.06
CA LYS A 211 10.15 -9.38 -16.95
C LYS A 211 10.47 -8.35 -15.87
N VAL A 212 9.56 -7.42 -15.59
CA VAL A 212 9.71 -6.46 -14.46
C VAL A 212 9.73 -7.19 -13.13
N VAL A 213 8.98 -8.29 -12.98
CA VAL A 213 8.90 -9.08 -11.76
C VAL A 213 10.06 -10.06 -11.64
N PHE A 214 10.38 -10.78 -12.71
CA PHE A 214 11.36 -11.89 -12.71
C PHE A 214 12.83 -11.47 -12.81
N ASN A 215 13.19 -10.59 -13.75
CA ASN A 215 14.59 -10.33 -14.14
C ASN A 215 15.42 -9.83 -12.95
N ASP A 216 16.53 -10.46 -12.54
CA ASP A 216 17.20 -10.08 -11.29
C ASP A 216 17.76 -8.63 -11.31
N SER A 217 17.22 -7.80 -10.40
CA SER A 217 17.51 -6.38 -10.22
C SER A 217 18.61 -6.13 -9.18
N SER A 218 19.45 -7.14 -8.92
CA SER A 218 20.79 -6.99 -8.38
C SER A 218 21.67 -6.13 -9.31
N ASN A 219 21.39 -6.16 -10.61
CA ASN A 219 22.16 -5.47 -11.66
C ASN A 219 21.54 -4.14 -12.13
N ASP A 220 20.31 -3.82 -11.74
CA ASP A 220 19.66 -2.55 -12.12
C ASP A 220 20.37 -1.37 -11.44
N ALA A 221 20.73 -0.34 -12.21
CA ALA A 221 21.39 0.85 -11.70
C ALA A 221 20.43 1.67 -10.82
N ARG A 222 20.64 1.62 -9.50
CA ARG A 222 19.86 2.36 -8.51
C ARG A 222 20.53 3.67 -8.12
N SER A 223 19.77 4.75 -8.15
CA SER A 223 20.10 6.00 -7.46
C SER A 223 19.31 6.05 -6.16
N GLY A 224 19.95 6.30 -5.01
CA GLY A 224 19.21 6.50 -3.76
C GLY A 224 18.27 7.70 -3.86
N TYR A 225 17.16 7.66 -3.12
CA TYR A 225 16.18 8.76 -3.07
C TYR A 225 16.71 9.98 -2.31
N SER A 226 16.39 11.17 -2.81
CA SER A 226 16.70 12.47 -2.20
C SER A 226 15.41 13.23 -1.86
N LEU A 227 15.41 13.95 -0.74
CA LEU A 227 14.29 14.78 -0.31
C LEU A 227 14.14 16.02 -1.23
N PRO A 228 12.92 16.36 -1.69
CA PRO A 228 12.68 17.55 -2.49
C PRO A 228 12.56 18.79 -1.60
N ASN A 229 13.00 19.94 -2.09
CA ASN A 229 12.91 21.19 -1.35
C ASN A 229 11.48 21.76 -1.39
N ILE A 230 10.60 21.26 -0.52
CA ILE A 230 9.17 21.59 -0.47
C ILE A 230 8.69 21.89 0.95
N TYR A 231 7.83 22.90 1.10
CA TYR A 231 7.25 23.32 2.39
C TYR A 231 5.99 22.53 2.72
N LEU A 232 5.98 21.91 3.91
CA LEU A 232 4.91 21.05 4.41
C LEU A 232 4.39 21.61 5.76
N PRO A 233 3.44 22.57 5.75
CA PRO A 233 3.10 23.41 6.91
C PRO A 233 2.57 22.68 8.15
N PHE A 234 2.19 21.40 8.02
CA PHE A 234 1.68 20.58 9.12
C PHE A 234 2.62 19.41 9.49
N LEU A 235 3.74 19.26 8.79
CA LEU A 235 4.71 18.20 9.06
C LEU A 235 5.42 18.49 10.38
N LYS A 236 5.27 17.56 11.32
CA LYS A 236 5.86 17.64 12.67
C LYS A 236 7.01 16.67 12.86
N LYS A 237 7.03 15.55 12.12
CA LYS A 237 8.02 14.48 12.34
C LYS A 237 8.60 14.02 11.01
N LEU A 238 9.92 14.08 10.91
CA LEU A 238 10.70 13.52 9.83
C LEU A 238 11.55 12.37 10.40
N GLN A 239 11.52 11.21 9.73
CA GLN A 239 12.50 10.16 9.92
C GLN A 239 13.13 9.88 8.56
N PHE A 240 14.40 10.21 8.38
CA PHE A 240 15.13 9.99 7.14
C PHE A 240 16.38 9.16 7.43
N LEU A 241 16.50 8.00 6.77
CA LEU A 241 17.68 7.13 6.90
C LEU A 241 18.06 6.53 5.55
N ARG A 242 19.29 6.77 5.11
CA ARG A 242 19.88 6.21 3.88
C ARG A 242 21.25 5.60 4.21
N CYS A 243 21.71 4.65 3.39
CA CYS A 243 23.01 3.99 3.57
C CYS A 243 24.21 4.78 2.99
N ALA A 244 23.95 5.96 2.40
CA ALA A 244 24.95 6.78 1.72
C ALA A 244 25.47 7.89 2.66
N VAL A 245 26.68 8.39 2.36
CA VAL A 245 27.35 9.47 3.11
C VAL A 245 26.90 10.87 2.66
N GLU A 246 26.25 10.94 1.50
CA GLU A 246 25.61 12.15 0.95
C GLU A 246 24.44 12.60 1.83
N ASP A 247 24.16 13.91 1.89
CA ASP A 247 23.03 14.48 2.63
C ASP A 247 21.67 14.17 1.99
N ASN A 248 21.60 14.24 0.66
CA ASN A 248 20.43 13.91 -0.17
C ASN A 248 19.24 14.89 -0.04
N GLY A 249 19.52 16.18 0.15
CA GLY A 249 18.48 17.21 0.24
C GLY A 249 17.83 17.30 1.61
N LEU A 250 18.42 16.68 2.63
CA LEU A 250 17.98 16.75 4.01
C LEU A 250 18.25 18.15 4.57
N GLU A 251 19.40 18.77 4.29
CA GLU A 251 19.68 20.13 4.78
C GLU A 251 18.65 21.14 4.23
N GLU A 252 18.42 21.19 2.92
CA GLU A 252 17.43 22.08 2.32
C GLU A 252 15.99 21.76 2.79
N PHE A 253 15.65 20.48 2.95
CA PHE A 253 14.35 20.09 3.49
C PHE A 253 14.13 20.57 4.94
N LEU A 254 15.17 20.50 5.78
CA LEU A 254 15.12 21.00 7.16
C LEU A 254 15.06 22.53 7.22
N GLN A 255 15.84 23.23 6.40
CA GLN A 255 15.80 24.69 6.27
C GLN A 255 14.40 25.19 5.86
N THR A 256 13.76 24.50 4.91
CA THR A 256 12.40 24.82 4.44
C THR A 256 11.29 24.39 5.39
N ASN A 257 11.53 23.43 6.30
CA ASN A 257 10.53 22.92 7.25
C ASN A 257 10.93 23.13 8.73
N PRO A 258 11.07 24.39 9.22
CA PRO A 258 11.58 24.70 10.55
C PRO A 258 10.64 24.35 11.73
N ASN A 259 9.51 23.67 11.47
CA ASN A 259 8.50 23.29 12.48
C ASN A 259 8.60 21.82 12.92
N LEU A 260 9.67 21.12 12.55
CA LEU A 260 9.92 19.71 12.89
C LEU A 260 10.31 19.53 14.37
N GLU A 261 9.84 18.42 14.96
CA GLU A 261 10.04 17.96 16.34
C GLU A 261 11.15 16.90 16.46
#